data_AF-A0A0M5JM70-F1
#
_entry.id   AF-A0A0M5JM70-F1
#
_cell.length_a   1.000
_cell.length_b   1.000
_cell.length_c   1.000
_cell.angle_alpha   90.00
_cell.angle_beta   90.00
_cell.angle_gamma   90.00
#
_symmetry.space_group_name_H-M   'P 1'
#
loop_
_entity.id
_entity.type
_entity.pdbx_description
1 polymer ?
#
loop_
_entity_poly.entity_id
_entity_poly.type
_entity_poly.pdbx_seq_one_letter_code
_entity_poly.pdbx_strand_id
1 'polypeptide(L)'
;MARLPQDLARALPRGCAVLGAVPLHPDGECWLVAAPHALLRLGHGDGEAGALPASTGWDRISRASWDAERRTLTLHLLHDAHGPRVLSVPDAVRRPPDLRGAGEAGGIGGEAGAGPDAVVHDVDERGFARALRQRVDSAIVHHVSRTLPDGTRATASVRRGADGVLYSTTEPESSEAQPDTLGRALRDLERSAREAVGLPTR
;
A
#
# COMPACT_ATOMS: atom_id res chain seq x y z
N MET A 1 17.04 -1.06 -12.19
CA MET A 1 16.40 -0.49 -10.99
C MET A 1 15.83 0.91 -11.21
N ALA A 2 14.52 1.00 -11.34
CA ALA A 2 13.73 2.19 -11.56
C ALA A 2 13.68 2.92 -10.23
N ARG A 3 14.18 4.14 -10.26
CA ARG A 3 14.18 5.02 -9.10
C ARG A 3 12.96 5.91 -9.21
N LEU A 4 12.33 6.20 -8.08
CA LEU A 4 11.22 7.15 -8.03
C LEU A 4 11.64 8.46 -8.72
N PRO A 5 10.89 8.93 -9.74
CA PRO A 5 11.20 10.17 -10.44
C PRO A 5 11.29 11.38 -9.52
N GLN A 6 12.09 12.39 -9.88
CA GLN A 6 12.44 13.48 -8.96
C GLN A 6 11.26 14.39 -8.62
N ASP A 7 10.41 14.69 -9.59
CA ASP A 7 9.13 15.39 -9.42
C ASP A 7 8.22 14.67 -8.41
N LEU A 8 8.07 13.34 -8.53
CA LEU A 8 7.29 12.54 -7.58
C LEU A 8 7.99 12.43 -6.22
N ALA A 9 9.32 12.34 -6.19
CA ALA A 9 10.09 12.37 -4.96
C ALA A 9 9.93 13.70 -4.20
N ARG A 10 9.70 14.82 -4.89
CA ARG A 10 9.38 16.13 -4.27
C ARG A 10 7.97 16.18 -3.69
N ALA A 11 7.05 15.34 -4.18
CA ALA A 11 5.70 15.23 -3.63
C ALA A 11 5.66 14.40 -2.32
N LEU A 12 6.75 13.72 -1.96
CA LEU A 12 6.83 13.00 -0.69
C LEU A 12 6.78 13.98 0.49
N PRO A 13 6.17 13.57 1.62
CA PRO A 13 6.29 14.32 2.88
C PRO A 13 7.76 14.61 3.21
N ARG A 14 8.03 15.78 3.80
CA ARG A 14 9.41 16.19 4.12
C ARG A 14 10.09 15.14 5.03
N GLY A 15 11.31 14.77 4.68
CA GLY A 15 12.10 13.78 5.44
C GLY A 15 11.62 12.33 5.27
N CYS A 16 10.67 12.06 4.37
CA CYS A 16 10.17 10.71 4.11
C CYS A 16 11.20 9.91 3.31
N ALA A 17 11.70 8.81 3.90
CA ALA A 17 12.55 7.86 3.20
C ALA A 17 11.73 6.97 2.23
N VAL A 18 12.33 6.57 1.12
CA VAL A 18 11.77 5.57 0.20
C VAL A 18 12.40 4.22 0.50
N LEU A 19 11.59 3.28 0.98
CA LEU A 19 12.04 1.92 1.30
C LEU A 19 11.93 0.98 0.10
N GLY A 20 11.02 1.31 -0.81
CA GLY A 20 10.78 0.65 -2.09
C GLY A 20 9.72 1.43 -2.86
N ALA A 21 9.79 1.39 -4.18
CA ALA A 21 8.84 2.07 -5.05
C ALA A 21 8.60 1.25 -6.30
N VAL A 22 7.34 1.17 -6.72
CA VAL A 22 6.94 0.52 -7.97
C VAL A 22 5.97 1.42 -8.75
N PRO A 23 6.09 1.49 -10.09
CA PRO A 23 5.10 2.13 -10.93
C PRO A 23 3.79 1.34 -10.91
N LEU A 24 2.67 2.03 -11.10
CA LEU A 24 1.36 1.41 -11.34
C LEU A 24 0.96 1.50 -12.82
N HIS A 25 1.66 2.31 -13.61
CA HIS A 25 1.34 2.52 -15.02
C HIS A 25 2.63 2.65 -15.86
N PRO A 26 2.66 2.18 -17.12
CA PRO A 26 3.86 2.19 -17.95
C PRO A 26 4.42 3.59 -18.27
N ASP A 27 3.59 4.63 -18.17
CA ASP A 27 3.99 6.03 -18.35
C ASP A 27 4.83 6.58 -17.19
N GLY A 28 4.80 5.92 -16.03
CA GLY A 28 5.51 6.37 -14.83
C GLY A 28 4.88 7.56 -14.13
N GLU A 29 3.62 7.90 -14.43
CA GLU A 29 2.91 9.01 -13.80
C GLU A 29 2.30 8.62 -12.45
N CYS A 30 2.00 7.33 -12.24
CA CYS A 30 1.48 6.81 -10.98
C CYS A 30 2.43 5.79 -10.34
N TRP A 31 2.73 5.98 -9.05
CA TRP A 31 3.64 5.14 -8.28
C TRP A 31 3.08 4.77 -6.92
N LEU A 32 3.39 3.55 -6.48
CA LEU A 32 3.32 3.18 -5.08
C LEU A 32 4.69 3.29 -4.43
N VAL A 33 4.71 3.87 -3.25
CA VAL A 33 5.91 4.06 -2.45
C VAL A 33 5.69 3.48 -1.06
N ALA A 34 6.50 2.48 -0.72
CA ALA A 34 6.61 2.00 0.64
C ALA A 34 7.45 3.01 1.45
N ALA A 35 6.79 3.80 2.28
CA ALA A 35 7.42 4.74 3.20
C ALA A 35 7.45 4.19 4.63
N PRO A 36 8.21 4.80 5.56
CA PRO A 36 8.30 4.29 6.92
C PRO A 36 6.98 4.16 7.67
N HIS A 37 6.05 5.10 7.45
CA HIS A 37 4.81 5.25 8.20
C HIS A 37 3.55 4.85 7.41
N ALA A 38 3.62 4.81 6.07
CA ALA A 38 2.48 4.51 5.22
C ALA A 38 2.92 3.92 3.86
N LEU A 39 1.97 3.28 3.19
CA LEU A 39 2.00 3.07 1.75
C LEU A 39 1.42 4.31 1.06
N LEU A 40 2.21 4.96 0.22
CA LEU A 40 1.82 6.19 -0.47
C LEU A 40 1.52 5.89 -1.94
N ARG A 41 0.42 6.45 -2.45
CA ARG A 41 0.13 6.53 -3.88
C ARG A 41 0.45 7.94 -4.37
N LEU A 42 1.45 8.05 -5.25
CA LEU A 42 1.86 9.29 -5.87
C LEU A 42 1.32 9.36 -7.30
N GLY A 43 0.98 10.58 -7.74
CA GLY A 43 0.38 10.84 -9.05
C GLY A 43 -1.13 10.55 -9.12
N HIS A 44 -1.68 10.63 -10.31
CA HIS A 44 -3.06 10.23 -10.59
C HIS A 44 -3.05 8.83 -11.20
N GLY A 45 -3.91 7.95 -10.70
CA GLY A 45 -4.13 6.64 -11.27
C GLY A 45 -5.62 6.45 -11.49
N ASP A 46 -5.98 5.67 -12.50
CA ASP A 46 -7.36 5.29 -12.78
C ASP A 46 -7.67 3.90 -12.20
N GLY A 47 -8.96 3.51 -12.19
CA GLY A 47 -9.39 2.18 -11.76
C GLY A 47 -8.99 1.82 -10.32
N GLU A 48 -8.46 0.60 -10.13
CA GLU A 48 -8.01 0.07 -8.84
C GLU A 48 -6.93 0.93 -8.17
N ALA A 49 -6.03 1.52 -8.97
CA ALA A 49 -5.01 2.43 -8.49
C ALA A 49 -5.64 3.72 -7.96
N GLY A 50 -6.59 4.30 -8.69
CA GLY A 50 -7.30 5.52 -8.30
C GLY A 50 -8.18 5.34 -7.06
N ALA A 51 -8.74 4.15 -6.88
CA ALA A 51 -9.55 3.78 -5.71
C ALA A 51 -8.71 3.60 -4.43
N LEU A 52 -7.38 3.54 -4.53
CA LEU A 52 -6.51 3.49 -3.36
C LEU A 52 -6.31 4.90 -2.77
N PRO A 53 -6.46 5.09 -1.45
CA PRO A 53 -6.15 6.35 -0.80
C PRO A 53 -4.72 6.81 -1.10
N ALA A 54 -4.52 8.13 -1.20
CA ALA A 54 -3.19 8.71 -1.45
C ALA A 54 -2.15 8.34 -0.37
N SER A 55 -2.61 8.13 0.86
CA SER A 55 -1.80 7.63 1.97
C SER A 55 -2.58 6.58 2.74
N THR A 56 -2.04 5.38 2.83
CA THR A 56 -2.61 4.26 3.58
C THR A 56 -1.66 3.87 4.70
N GLY A 57 -2.06 4.06 5.96
CA GLY A 57 -1.27 3.61 7.11
C GLY A 57 -1.02 2.11 7.06
N TRP A 58 0.17 1.65 7.49
CA TRP A 58 0.49 0.22 7.50
C TRP A 58 -0.47 -0.59 8.37
N ASP A 59 -0.97 0.03 9.43
CA ASP A 59 -2.00 -0.49 10.32
C ASP A 59 -3.35 -0.69 9.62
N ARG A 60 -3.61 -0.07 8.46
CA ARG A 60 -4.86 -0.26 7.71
C ARG A 60 -4.84 -1.46 6.78
N ILE A 61 -3.68 -2.06 6.51
CA ILE A 61 -3.53 -3.17 5.55
C ILE A 61 -3.66 -4.50 6.29
N SER A 62 -4.79 -5.20 6.16
CA SER A 62 -4.98 -6.50 6.84
C SER A 62 -4.16 -7.61 6.21
N ARG A 63 -4.01 -7.58 4.88
CA ARG A 63 -3.20 -8.54 4.14
C ARG A 63 -2.60 -7.89 2.90
N ALA A 64 -1.37 -8.24 2.58
CA ALA A 64 -0.75 -7.92 1.32
C ALA A 64 -0.05 -9.15 0.75
N SER A 65 -0.14 -9.35 -0.56
CA SER A 65 0.57 -10.42 -1.26
C SER A 65 1.11 -9.94 -2.59
N TRP A 66 2.30 -10.41 -2.94
CA TRP A 66 2.95 -10.15 -4.21
C TRP A 66 3.02 -11.45 -5.02
N ASP A 67 2.45 -11.45 -6.23
CA ASP A 67 2.63 -12.49 -7.24
C ASP A 67 3.73 -12.02 -8.21
N ALA A 68 4.89 -12.69 -8.16
CA ALA A 68 6.03 -12.33 -8.99
C ALA A 68 5.90 -12.76 -10.45
N GLU A 69 5.11 -13.79 -10.74
CA GLU A 69 4.88 -14.26 -12.11
C GLU A 69 3.96 -13.29 -12.85
N ARG A 70 2.89 -12.86 -12.17
CA ARG A 70 1.93 -11.89 -12.71
C ARG A 70 2.32 -10.43 -12.48
N ARG A 71 3.36 -10.19 -11.67
CA ARG A 71 3.78 -8.86 -11.21
C ARG A 71 2.61 -8.08 -10.61
N THR A 72 1.83 -8.79 -9.80
CA THR A 72 0.56 -8.29 -9.27
C THR A 72 0.64 -8.18 -7.75
N LEU A 73 0.31 -7.00 -7.25
CA LEU A 73 0.14 -6.73 -5.83
C LEU A 73 -1.35 -6.84 -5.49
N THR A 74 -1.68 -7.69 -4.51
CA THR A 74 -3.02 -7.73 -3.93
C THR A 74 -2.99 -7.13 -2.53
N LEU A 75 -3.82 -6.13 -2.28
CA LEU A 75 -3.98 -5.46 -0.99
C LEU A 75 -5.38 -5.69 -0.44
N HIS A 76 -5.46 -6.12 0.81
CA HIS A 76 -6.69 -6.12 1.59
C HIS A 76 -6.58 -5.02 2.64
N LEU A 77 -7.51 -4.08 2.59
CA LEU A 77 -7.62 -3.00 3.56
C LEU A 77 -8.70 -3.34 4.57
N LEU A 78 -8.44 -3.00 5.82
CA LEU A 78 -9.43 -3.12 6.89
C LEU A 78 -10.67 -2.32 6.52
N HIS A 79 -11.81 -3.00 6.55
CA HIS A 79 -13.17 -2.45 6.46
C HIS A 79 -13.40 -1.66 5.17
N ASP A 80 -12.66 -2.02 4.13
CA ASP A 80 -12.79 -1.41 2.83
C ASP A 80 -13.96 -2.01 2.05
N ALA A 81 -14.90 -1.15 1.66
CA ALA A 81 -16.12 -1.55 1.00
C ALA A 81 -15.89 -2.08 -0.43
N HIS A 82 -14.76 -1.76 -1.07
CA HIS A 82 -14.49 -2.20 -2.44
C HIS A 82 -13.65 -3.48 -2.50
N GLY A 83 -13.38 -4.12 -1.34
CA GLY A 83 -12.75 -5.44 -1.29
C GLY A 83 -11.25 -5.43 -1.60
N PRO A 84 -10.67 -6.56 -2.05
CA PRO A 84 -9.25 -6.65 -2.36
C PRO A 84 -8.87 -5.78 -3.58
N ARG A 85 -7.85 -4.93 -3.45
CA ARG A 85 -7.28 -4.18 -4.58
C ARG A 85 -6.22 -5.01 -5.29
N VAL A 86 -6.34 -5.13 -6.59
CA VAL A 86 -5.40 -5.88 -7.43
C VAL A 86 -4.68 -4.89 -8.36
N LEU A 87 -3.38 -4.72 -8.15
CA LEU A 87 -2.57 -3.70 -8.80
C LEU A 87 -1.45 -4.34 -9.62
N SER A 88 -1.43 -4.06 -10.92
CA SER A 88 -0.41 -4.57 -11.84
C SER A 88 0.78 -3.62 -11.90
N VAL A 89 2.00 -4.17 -11.79
CA VAL A 89 3.24 -3.40 -11.91
C VAL A 89 3.90 -3.69 -13.26
N PRO A 90 4.09 -2.69 -14.13
CA PRO A 90 4.77 -2.88 -15.41
C PRO A 90 6.24 -3.25 -15.21
N ASP A 91 6.79 -4.01 -16.16
CA ASP A 91 8.21 -4.43 -16.24
C ASP A 91 9.16 -3.28 -16.56
N ALA A 92 8.67 -2.34 -17.33
CA ALA A 92 9.38 -1.16 -17.74
C ALA A 92 8.48 0.07 -17.57
N VAL A 93 9.09 1.15 -17.10
CA VAL A 93 8.53 2.49 -17.20
C VAL A 93 9.16 3.17 -18.41
N ARG A 94 8.36 3.93 -19.17
CA ARG A 94 8.84 4.79 -20.26
C ARG A 94 8.54 6.24 -19.90
N ARG A 95 9.55 6.96 -19.41
CA ARG A 95 9.42 8.39 -19.10
C ARG A 95 10.51 9.18 -19.80
N PRO A 96 10.17 10.30 -20.47
CA PRO A 96 11.19 11.20 -20.98
C PRO A 96 12.01 11.78 -19.82
N PRO A 97 13.34 11.96 -19.97
CA PRO A 97 14.14 12.62 -18.95
C PRO A 97 13.63 14.04 -18.69
N ASP A 98 13.65 14.48 -17.44
CA ASP A 98 13.30 15.85 -17.05
C ASP A 98 14.20 16.85 -17.79
N LEU A 99 13.74 17.39 -18.92
CA LEU A 99 14.45 18.39 -19.73
C LEU A 99 14.52 19.79 -19.08
N ARG A 100 14.19 19.94 -17.79
CA ARG A 100 14.22 21.22 -17.07
C ARG A 100 15.62 21.64 -16.58
N GLY A 101 16.63 21.38 -17.41
CA GLY A 101 18.01 21.84 -17.20
C GLY A 101 18.79 22.10 -18.50
N ALA A 102 18.19 21.85 -19.68
CA ALA A 102 18.83 22.17 -20.94
C ALA A 102 18.53 23.63 -21.29
N GLY A 103 19.45 24.52 -20.91
CA GLY A 103 19.50 25.87 -21.45
C GLY A 103 19.56 25.85 -22.97
N GLU A 104 18.91 26.84 -23.57
CA GLU A 104 18.71 27.04 -24.98
C GLU A 104 20.00 26.87 -25.80
N ALA A 105 19.96 25.97 -26.79
CA ALA A 105 20.81 26.04 -27.97
C ALA A 105 20.02 25.53 -29.16
N GLY A 106 19.65 26.47 -30.05
CA GLY A 106 18.89 26.21 -31.26
C GLY A 106 19.61 25.32 -32.26
N GLY A 107 18.83 24.63 -33.09
CA GLY A 107 19.34 23.83 -34.20
C GLY A 107 18.20 23.19 -35.00
N ILE A 108 18.00 23.72 -36.19
CA ILE A 108 17.05 23.34 -37.24
C ILE A 108 17.24 21.89 -37.79
N GLY A 109 16.10 21.26 -38.13
CA GLY A 109 16.00 20.31 -39.25
C GLY A 109 16.13 18.82 -38.93
N GLY A 110 15.07 18.06 -39.22
CA GLY A 110 15.13 16.60 -39.31
C GLY A 110 13.79 15.93 -39.06
N GLU A 111 13.24 15.31 -40.09
CA GLU A 111 12.04 14.47 -40.14
C GLU A 111 11.87 13.61 -38.88
N ALA A 112 10.77 13.80 -38.15
CA ALA A 112 10.49 13.12 -36.88
C ALA A 112 10.07 11.65 -37.11
N GLY A 113 11.04 10.82 -37.53
CA GLY A 113 11.01 9.40 -37.24
C GLY A 113 11.03 9.20 -35.72
N ALA A 114 10.20 8.28 -35.22
CA ALA A 114 10.14 7.91 -33.81
C ALA A 114 11.55 7.60 -33.28
N GLY A 115 12.10 8.49 -32.45
CA GLY A 115 13.45 8.39 -31.90
C GLY A 115 13.57 7.34 -30.78
N PRO A 116 14.76 6.73 -30.59
CA PRO A 116 15.06 5.63 -29.66
C PRO A 116 15.13 6.00 -28.16
N ASP A 117 14.55 7.13 -27.73
CA ASP A 117 14.66 7.67 -26.36
C ASP A 117 13.68 7.05 -25.34
N ALA A 118 13.22 5.83 -25.58
CA ALA A 118 12.45 5.10 -24.58
C ALA A 118 13.35 4.71 -23.41
N VAL A 119 13.45 5.58 -22.40
CA VAL A 119 14.16 5.26 -21.17
C VAL A 119 13.41 4.15 -20.45
N VAL A 120 13.88 2.92 -20.62
CA VAL A 120 13.37 1.73 -19.92
C VAL A 120 14.08 1.61 -18.58
N HIS A 121 13.34 1.84 -17.50
CA HIS A 121 13.84 1.61 -16.16
C HIS A 121 13.31 0.27 -15.60
N ASP A 122 14.20 -0.69 -15.38
CA ASP A 122 13.92 -2.00 -14.76
C ASP A 122 13.45 -1.84 -13.31
N VAL A 123 12.30 -2.34 -12.89
CA VAL A 123 11.67 -2.05 -11.57
C VAL A 123 12.19 -2.93 -10.42
N ASP A 124 12.43 -2.37 -9.22
CA ASP A 124 12.76 -3.17 -8.01
C ASP A 124 11.53 -3.72 -7.28
N GLU A 125 10.88 -4.68 -7.90
CA GLU A 125 9.72 -5.35 -7.30
C GLU A 125 10.10 -6.07 -6.01
N ARG A 126 11.30 -6.67 -5.95
CA ARG A 126 11.75 -7.46 -4.81
C ARG A 126 12.03 -6.59 -3.59
N GLY A 127 12.66 -5.43 -3.79
CA GLY A 127 12.86 -4.44 -2.75
C GLY A 127 11.54 -3.92 -2.20
N PHE A 128 10.62 -3.56 -3.08
CA PHE A 128 9.29 -3.12 -2.71
C PHE A 128 8.50 -4.20 -1.95
N ALA A 129 8.41 -5.42 -2.48
CA ALA A 129 7.67 -6.52 -1.84
C ALA A 129 8.23 -6.86 -0.45
N ARG A 130 9.55 -6.81 -0.29
CA ARG A 130 10.20 -6.99 1.02
C ARG A 130 9.82 -5.87 1.98
N ALA A 131 9.91 -4.61 1.56
CA ALA A 131 9.55 -3.47 2.39
C ALA A 131 8.07 -3.53 2.80
N LEU A 132 7.19 -3.82 1.85
CA LEU A 132 5.76 -3.99 2.08
C LEU A 132 5.48 -5.03 3.17
N ARG A 133 6.00 -6.25 3.02
CA ARG A 133 5.82 -7.33 3.99
C ARG A 133 6.31 -6.92 5.37
N GLN A 134 7.56 -6.42 5.46
CA GLN A 134 8.15 -6.02 6.73
C GLN A 134 7.32 -4.94 7.44
N ARG A 135 6.74 -3.99 6.70
CA ARG A 135 5.97 -2.88 7.28
C ARG A 135 4.59 -3.31 7.73
N VAL A 136 3.89 -4.13 6.94
CA VAL A 136 2.60 -4.73 7.34
C VAL A 136 2.78 -5.60 8.59
N ASP A 137 3.78 -6.47 8.60
CA ASP A 137 4.06 -7.35 9.75
C ASP A 137 4.41 -6.52 11.00
N SER A 138 5.19 -5.44 10.85
CA SER A 138 5.56 -4.57 11.98
C SER A 138 4.39 -3.76 12.54
N ALA A 139 3.34 -3.54 11.75
CA ALA A 139 2.14 -2.82 12.19
C ALA A 139 1.16 -3.72 12.96
N ILE A 140 1.24 -5.05 12.78
CA ILE A 140 0.41 -6.02 13.49
C ILE A 140 1.16 -6.52 14.72
N VAL A 141 0.71 -6.12 15.91
CA VAL A 141 1.36 -6.50 17.18
C VAL A 141 0.93 -7.90 17.60
N HIS A 142 -0.36 -8.18 17.51
CA HIS A 142 -0.93 -9.47 17.88
C HIS A 142 -2.23 -9.70 17.10
N HIS A 143 -2.57 -10.96 16.83
CA HIS A 143 -3.86 -11.30 16.27
C HIS A 143 -4.33 -12.66 16.77
N VAL A 144 -5.64 -12.83 16.85
CA VAL A 144 -6.32 -14.07 17.21
C VAL A 144 -7.43 -14.30 16.20
N SER A 145 -7.44 -15.48 15.57
CA SER A 145 -8.50 -15.87 14.64
C SER A 145 -9.33 -17.00 15.22
N ARG A 146 -10.65 -16.97 14.98
CA ARG A 146 -11.59 -18.01 15.39
C ARG A 146 -12.69 -18.18 14.34
N THR A 147 -13.15 -19.41 14.14
CA THR A 147 -14.41 -19.66 13.43
C THR A 147 -15.57 -19.46 14.40
N LEU A 148 -16.48 -18.56 14.07
CA LEU A 148 -17.66 -18.24 14.85
C LEU A 148 -18.75 -19.31 14.65
N PRO A 149 -19.78 -19.37 15.53
CA PRO A 149 -20.83 -20.40 15.48
C PRO A 149 -21.63 -20.44 14.17
N ASP A 150 -21.69 -19.32 13.45
CA ASP A 150 -22.33 -19.17 12.14
C ASP A 150 -21.45 -19.67 10.97
N GLY A 151 -20.23 -20.14 11.26
CA GLY A 151 -19.22 -20.55 10.27
C GLY A 151 -18.32 -19.42 9.78
N THR A 152 -18.57 -18.16 10.18
CA THR A 152 -17.78 -17.01 9.77
C THR A 152 -16.39 -17.07 10.41
N ARG A 153 -15.33 -16.91 9.62
CA ARG A 153 -13.98 -16.75 10.17
C ARG A 153 -13.78 -15.31 10.60
N ALA A 154 -13.63 -15.10 11.90
CA ALA A 154 -13.33 -13.79 12.49
C ALA A 154 -11.88 -13.71 12.95
N THR A 155 -11.30 -12.52 12.87
CA THR A 155 -9.97 -12.21 13.40
C THR A 155 -10.02 -10.93 14.21
N ALA A 156 -9.54 -10.94 15.44
CA ALA A 156 -9.20 -9.73 16.17
C ALA A 156 -7.71 -9.47 16.04
N SER A 157 -7.31 -8.22 15.89
CA SER A 157 -5.91 -7.82 15.85
C SER A 157 -5.67 -6.58 16.69
N VAL A 158 -4.54 -6.57 17.39
CA VAL A 158 -3.96 -5.37 18.00
C VAL A 158 -2.90 -4.84 17.04
N ARG A 159 -3.02 -3.56 16.71
CA ARG A 159 -2.25 -2.92 15.65
C ARG A 159 -1.67 -1.61 16.16
N ARG A 160 -0.53 -1.22 15.58
CA ARG A 160 0.17 0.02 15.91
C ARG A 160 -0.14 1.06 14.85
N GLY A 161 -0.88 2.10 15.23
CA GLY A 161 -1.16 3.25 14.37
C GLY A 161 0.11 4.02 13.98
N ALA A 162 -0.02 4.92 13.02
CA ALA A 162 1.10 5.76 12.56
C ALA A 162 1.67 6.68 13.66
N ASP A 163 0.89 7.00 14.69
CA ASP A 163 1.28 7.74 15.90
C ASP A 163 1.99 6.86 16.95
N GLY A 164 2.10 5.54 16.69
CA GLY A 164 2.67 4.56 17.60
C GLY A 164 1.69 4.04 18.66
N VAL A 165 0.46 4.56 18.72
CA VAL A 165 -0.57 4.15 19.67
C VAL A 165 -1.13 2.80 19.24
N LEU A 166 -1.35 1.92 20.23
CA LEU A 166 -1.96 0.62 19.99
C LEU A 166 -3.48 0.73 20.00
N TYR A 167 -4.12 0.10 19.03
CA TYR A 167 -5.57 -0.06 18.98
C TYR A 167 -5.93 -1.50 18.61
N SER A 168 -7.16 -1.91 18.89
CA SER A 168 -7.70 -3.20 18.50
C SER A 168 -8.79 -3.03 17.44
N THR A 169 -8.96 -4.06 16.60
CA THR A 169 -10.03 -4.12 15.61
C THR A 169 -10.33 -5.57 15.24
N THR A 170 -11.50 -5.82 14.64
CA THR A 170 -11.89 -7.14 14.16
C THR A 170 -12.20 -7.15 12.67
N GLU A 171 -11.98 -8.28 12.01
CA GLU A 171 -12.47 -8.58 10.67
C GLU A 171 -13.38 -9.82 10.76
N PRO A 172 -14.68 -9.74 10.42
CA PRO A 172 -15.42 -8.52 10.04
C PRO A 172 -15.50 -7.49 11.18
N GLU A 173 -15.81 -6.24 10.82
CA GLU A 173 -15.88 -5.12 11.77
C GLU A 173 -16.93 -5.38 12.86
N SER A 174 -16.53 -5.23 14.12
CA SER A 174 -17.43 -5.26 15.26
C SER A 174 -18.14 -3.91 15.38
N SER A 175 -19.45 -3.94 15.61
CA SER A 175 -20.23 -2.73 15.88
C SER A 175 -20.88 -2.81 17.26
N GLU A 176 -20.77 -1.73 18.04
CA GLU A 176 -21.48 -1.61 19.32
C GLU A 176 -23.00 -1.59 19.13
N ALA A 177 -23.47 -1.06 17.99
CA ALA A 177 -24.88 -1.03 17.63
C ALA A 177 -25.43 -2.42 17.27
N GLN A 178 -24.58 -3.44 17.16
CA GLN A 178 -24.96 -4.81 16.87
C GLN A 178 -24.91 -5.67 18.16
N PRO A 179 -26.04 -5.83 18.87
CA PRO A 179 -26.12 -6.61 20.10
C PRO A 179 -26.37 -8.11 19.85
N ASP A 180 -26.37 -8.56 18.61
CA ASP A 180 -26.60 -9.97 18.29
C ASP A 180 -25.45 -10.88 18.76
N THR A 181 -25.63 -12.19 18.59
CA THR A 181 -24.64 -13.19 18.99
C THR A 181 -23.31 -13.02 18.25
N LEU A 182 -23.35 -12.58 16.99
CA LEU A 182 -22.15 -12.29 16.20
C LEU A 182 -21.37 -11.11 16.79
N GLY A 183 -22.05 -10.00 17.06
CA GLY A 183 -21.44 -8.81 17.67
C GLY A 183 -20.83 -9.10 19.05
N ARG A 184 -21.50 -9.92 19.88
CA ARG A 184 -20.92 -10.40 21.15
C ARG A 184 -19.66 -11.21 20.93
N ALA A 185 -19.69 -12.18 20.01
CA ALA A 185 -18.54 -13.05 19.75
C ALA A 185 -17.33 -12.28 19.21
N LEU A 186 -17.56 -11.26 18.36
CA LEU A 186 -16.50 -10.38 17.88
C LEU A 186 -15.89 -9.54 19.02
N ARG A 187 -16.72 -8.96 19.90
CA ARG A 187 -16.23 -8.21 21.07
C ARG A 187 -15.45 -9.08 22.05
N ASP A 188 -15.88 -10.32 22.28
CA ASP A 188 -15.15 -11.26 23.13
C ASP A 188 -13.80 -11.67 22.51
N LEU A 189 -13.76 -11.85 21.18
CA LEU A 189 -12.53 -12.10 20.44
C LEU A 189 -11.58 -10.88 20.52
N GLU A 190 -12.11 -9.67 20.38
CA GLU A 190 -11.35 -8.43 20.51
C GLU A 190 -10.79 -8.24 21.93
N ARG A 191 -11.61 -8.49 22.96
CA ARG A 191 -11.19 -8.49 24.36
C ARG A 191 -10.02 -9.44 24.59
N SER A 192 -10.11 -10.65 24.06
CA SER A 192 -9.05 -11.67 24.17
C SER A 192 -7.73 -11.19 23.55
N ALA A 193 -7.78 -10.55 22.38
CA ALA A 193 -6.58 -10.01 21.73
C ALA A 193 -5.94 -8.86 22.53
N ARG A 194 -6.75 -8.01 23.18
CA ARG A 194 -6.28 -6.91 24.05
C ARG A 194 -5.63 -7.45 25.33
N GLU A 195 -6.22 -8.45 25.97
CA GLU A 195 -5.68 -9.08 27.17
C GLU A 195 -4.29 -9.69 26.93
N ALA A 196 -4.10 -10.34 25.77
CA ALA A 196 -2.83 -10.97 25.40
C ALA A 196 -1.64 -9.99 25.32
N VAL A 197 -1.90 -8.69 25.16
CA VAL A 197 -0.88 -7.63 25.08
C VAL A 197 -0.95 -6.64 26.25
N GLY A 198 -1.82 -6.89 27.25
CA GLY A 198 -1.98 -6.04 28.42
C GLY A 198 -2.71 -4.70 28.17
N LEU A 199 -3.51 -4.59 27.11
CA LEU A 199 -4.34 -3.40 26.87
C LEU A 199 -5.58 -3.40 27.77
N PRO A 200 -6.07 -2.23 28.24
CA PRO A 200 -7.29 -2.16 29.05
C PRO A 200 -8.48 -2.76 28.32
N THR A 201 -9.23 -3.63 28.99
CA THR A 201 -10.51 -4.16 28.52
C THR A 201 -11.63 -3.49 29.31
N ARG A 202 -12.52 -2.79 28.61
CA ARG A 202 -13.74 -2.20 29.20
C ARG A 202 -14.94 -2.98 28.71
#